data_AF-A0A7W0SXX2-F1
#
_entry.id   AF-A0A7W0SXX2-F1
#
_cell.length_a   1.000
_cell.length_b   1.000
_cell.length_c   1.000
_cell.angle_alpha   90.00
_cell.angle_beta   90.00
_cell.angle_gamma   90.00
#
_symmetry.space_group_name_H-M   'P 1'
#
loop_
_entity.id
_entity.type
_entity.pdbx_description
1 polymer ?
#
loop_
_entity_poly.entity_id
_entity_poly.type
_entity_poly.pdbx_seq_one_letter_code
_entity_poly.pdbx_strand_id
1 'polypeptide(L)'
;MSATPPESQVPQQPTGGDYAPSTAARMAFYQRAGGIVTPIITTISAFFIGGVVVAATGHNPISTYKGIFDGTGLNWFFPWVSGDARVAAEFNIQQTLLVTTPLILTGLAVAFAFRCGMFNIGGQGQYAMGAITAVWVGTTWGSLPGIPHAFLAIVLAMLAGALWAGIAGILKATVGAHEVITTIMLNWIAYWVGTYAFGLDGPLQNDANKSVPISNDIFDNVKLHVWWGDAQLQGLHIGLFIALAALVAYWFILNRTTLGYEVRAVGY
;
A
#
# COMPACT_ATOMS: atom_id res chain seq x y z
N MET A 1 -47.55 -59.77 50.21
CA MET A 1 -47.29 -58.32 50.30
C MET A 1 -45.81 -58.11 50.08
N SER A 2 -45.43 -57.80 48.85
CA SER A 2 -44.04 -57.63 48.40
C SER A 2 -43.61 -56.18 48.64
N ALA A 3 -42.66 -55.96 49.55
CA ALA A 3 -42.01 -54.67 49.73
C ALA A 3 -40.96 -54.48 48.63
N THR A 4 -41.13 -53.46 47.80
CA THR A 4 -40.14 -52.99 46.82
C THR A 4 -38.95 -52.33 47.53
N PRO A 5 -37.70 -52.50 47.07
CA PRO A 5 -36.54 -51.84 47.65
C PRO A 5 -36.51 -50.34 47.27
N PRO A 6 -35.84 -49.48 48.06
CA PRO A 6 -35.75 -48.05 47.78
C PRO A 6 -34.91 -47.77 46.53
N GLU A 7 -35.39 -46.85 45.68
CA GLU A 7 -34.64 -46.34 44.52
C GLU A 7 -33.29 -45.77 44.95
N SER A 8 -32.21 -46.34 44.43
CA SER A 8 -30.89 -45.75 44.51
C SER A 8 -30.88 -44.45 43.70
N GLN A 9 -30.61 -43.32 44.35
CA GLN A 9 -30.37 -42.06 43.67
C GLN A 9 -29.10 -42.19 42.83
N VAL A 10 -29.28 -42.40 41.53
CA VAL A 10 -28.19 -42.31 40.55
C VAL A 10 -27.70 -40.85 40.58
N PRO A 11 -26.41 -40.57 40.86
CA PRO A 11 -25.89 -39.22 40.75
C PRO A 11 -26.15 -38.71 39.32
N GLN A 12 -26.92 -37.65 39.17
CA GLN A 12 -27.11 -37.02 37.87
C GLN A 12 -25.74 -36.59 37.33
N GLN A 13 -25.33 -37.13 36.19
CA GLN A 13 -24.14 -36.66 35.50
C GLN A 13 -24.34 -35.16 35.18
N PRO A 14 -23.35 -34.30 35.48
CA PRO A 14 -23.47 -32.88 35.18
C PRO A 14 -23.71 -32.71 33.69
N THR A 15 -24.85 -32.13 33.32
CA THR A 15 -25.12 -31.71 31.94
C THR A 15 -24.06 -30.68 31.56
N GLY A 16 -23.47 -30.80 30.37
CA GLY A 16 -22.27 -30.06 29.93
C GLY A 16 -22.33 -28.52 29.89
N GLY A 17 -23.33 -27.89 30.51
CA GLY A 17 -23.46 -26.45 30.70
C GLY A 17 -22.87 -25.89 32.00
N ASP A 18 -22.50 -26.72 32.97
CA ASP A 18 -22.09 -26.25 34.33
C ASP A 18 -20.59 -26.05 34.52
N TYR A 19 -19.77 -26.25 33.48
CA TYR A 19 -18.35 -25.93 33.56
C TYR A 19 -18.14 -24.44 33.31
N ALA A 20 -17.80 -23.69 34.36
CA ALA A 20 -17.24 -22.34 34.21
C ALA A 20 -16.13 -22.39 33.14
N PRO A 21 -16.10 -21.46 32.16
CA PRO A 21 -15.18 -21.56 31.03
C PRO A 21 -13.76 -21.73 31.55
N SER A 22 -13.08 -22.78 31.10
CA SER A 22 -11.74 -23.14 31.56
C SER A 22 -10.80 -21.94 31.42
N THR A 23 -9.77 -21.87 32.27
CA THR A 23 -8.73 -20.83 32.17
C THR A 23 -8.14 -20.73 30.76
N ALA A 24 -8.04 -21.86 30.06
CA ALA A 24 -7.66 -21.94 28.65
C ALA A 24 -8.68 -21.28 27.69
N ALA A 25 -9.98 -21.47 27.90
CA ALA A 25 -11.03 -20.81 27.10
C ALA A 25 -11.03 -19.29 27.32
N ARG A 26 -10.80 -18.84 28.56
CA ARG A 26 -10.64 -17.41 28.88
C ARG A 26 -9.39 -16.84 28.22
N MET A 27 -8.24 -17.50 28.33
CA MET A 27 -6.99 -17.08 27.67
C MET A 27 -7.10 -17.04 26.14
N ALA A 28 -7.77 -18.02 25.53
CA ALA A 28 -8.01 -18.04 24.08
C ALA A 28 -8.94 -16.88 23.63
N PHE A 29 -9.95 -16.54 24.43
CA PHE A 29 -10.79 -15.36 24.20
C PHE A 29 -9.98 -14.07 24.35
N TYR A 30 -9.14 -13.93 25.37
CA TYR A 30 -8.25 -12.77 25.54
C TYR A 30 -7.23 -12.64 24.39
N GLN A 31 -6.69 -13.74 23.86
CA GLN A 31 -5.80 -13.71 22.70
C GLN A 31 -6.52 -13.29 21.42
N ARG A 32 -7.76 -13.76 21.19
CA ARG A 32 -8.58 -13.34 20.04
C ARG A 32 -9.09 -11.91 20.16
N ALA A 33 -9.55 -11.51 21.35
CA ALA A 33 -9.95 -10.15 21.66
C ALA A 33 -8.76 -9.18 21.58
N GLY A 34 -7.56 -9.64 21.97
CA GLY A 34 -6.31 -8.90 21.85
C GLY A 34 -6.00 -8.47 20.42
N GLY A 35 -6.41 -9.24 19.41
CA GLY A 35 -6.24 -8.88 17.99
C GLY A 35 -7.05 -7.66 17.53
N ILE A 36 -8.13 -7.29 18.22
CA ILE A 36 -8.98 -6.13 17.90
C ILE A 36 -8.78 -5.01 18.92
N VAL A 37 -8.73 -5.37 20.20
CA VAL A 37 -8.59 -4.42 21.31
C VAL A 37 -7.24 -3.72 21.25
N THR A 38 -6.15 -4.44 20.95
CA THR A 38 -4.81 -3.83 20.92
C THR A 38 -4.71 -2.76 19.83
N PRO A 39 -5.06 -3.03 18.55
CA PRO A 39 -5.08 -1.98 17.52
C PRO A 39 -5.90 -0.75 17.94
N ILE A 40 -7.13 -0.95 18.43
CA ILE A 40 -8.01 0.17 18.82
C ILE A 40 -7.37 1.03 19.92
N ILE A 41 -6.86 0.41 20.99
CA ILE A 41 -6.21 1.13 22.08
C ILE A 41 -4.96 1.86 21.57
N THR A 42 -4.15 1.22 20.72
CA THR A 42 -2.96 1.87 20.16
C THR A 42 -3.31 3.05 19.25
N THR A 43 -4.37 2.93 18.44
CA THR A 43 -4.88 4.03 17.61
C THR A 43 -5.36 5.20 18.46
N ILE A 44 -6.20 4.94 19.47
CA ILE A 44 -6.68 5.99 20.38
C ILE A 44 -5.51 6.66 21.09
N SER A 45 -4.54 5.89 21.58
CA SER A 45 -3.34 6.41 22.24
C SER A 45 -2.49 7.27 21.30
N ALA A 46 -2.33 6.86 20.05
CA ALA A 46 -1.61 7.62 19.04
C ALA A 46 -2.28 8.97 18.74
N PHE A 47 -3.60 8.99 18.55
CA PHE A 47 -4.34 10.25 18.40
C PHE A 47 -4.28 11.09 19.68
N PHE A 48 -4.34 10.49 20.86
CA PHE A 48 -4.20 11.26 22.10
C PHE A 48 -2.82 11.92 22.20
N ILE A 49 -1.74 11.17 22.01
CA ILE A 49 -0.36 11.69 22.07
C ILE A 49 -0.14 12.76 20.99
N GLY A 50 -0.57 12.50 19.75
CA GLY A 50 -0.51 13.50 18.68
C GLY A 50 -1.26 14.77 19.05
N GLY A 51 -2.38 14.65 19.77
CA GLY A 51 -3.21 15.78 20.16
C GLY A 51 -2.55 16.61 21.24
N VAL A 52 -1.89 15.95 22.20
CA VAL A 52 -1.05 16.61 23.20
C VAL A 52 0.07 17.41 22.52
N VAL A 53 0.71 16.88 21.48
CA VAL A 53 1.75 17.60 20.72
C VAL A 53 1.17 18.82 20.01
N VAL A 54 0.00 18.70 19.36
CA VAL A 54 -0.66 19.84 18.71
C VAL A 54 -1.08 20.91 19.72
N ALA A 55 -1.59 20.50 20.88
CA ALA A 55 -1.93 21.42 21.96
C ALA A 55 -0.69 22.15 22.50
N ALA A 56 0.44 21.42 22.62
CA ALA A 56 1.71 21.99 23.09
C ALA A 56 2.28 23.05 22.12
N THR A 57 1.96 23.00 20.82
CA THR A 57 2.33 24.03 19.84
C THR A 57 1.32 25.19 19.78
N GLY A 58 0.34 25.24 20.68
CA GLY A 58 -0.65 26.32 20.77
C GLY A 58 -1.83 26.20 19.80
N HIS A 59 -1.99 25.05 19.12
CA HIS A 59 -3.08 24.82 18.16
C HIS A 59 -4.16 23.91 18.77
N ASN A 60 -5.40 24.00 18.27
CA ASN A 60 -6.50 23.15 18.74
C ASN A 60 -6.46 21.77 18.05
N PRO A 61 -6.26 20.65 18.78
CA PRO A 61 -6.11 19.32 18.19
C PRO A 61 -7.34 18.85 17.40
N ILE A 62 -8.54 19.19 17.87
CA ILE A 62 -9.79 18.78 17.23
C ILE A 62 -9.91 19.44 15.85
N SER A 63 -9.58 20.73 15.75
CA SER A 63 -9.57 21.43 14.46
C SER A 63 -8.51 20.87 13.51
N THR A 64 -7.35 20.46 14.02
CA THR A 64 -6.29 19.82 13.23
C THR A 64 -6.74 18.48 12.68
N TYR A 65 -7.35 17.62 13.51
CA TYR A 65 -7.88 16.34 13.04
C TYR A 65 -9.02 16.50 12.05
N LYS A 66 -9.91 17.47 12.28
CA LYS A 66 -10.94 17.82 11.32
C LYS A 66 -10.31 18.28 9.99
N GLY A 67 -9.26 19.09 10.04
CA GLY A 67 -8.54 19.54 8.85
C GLY A 67 -7.89 18.40 8.08
N ILE A 68 -7.26 17.43 8.78
CA ILE A 68 -6.73 16.22 8.15
C ILE A 68 -7.85 15.40 7.51
N PHE A 69 -8.95 15.19 8.23
CA PHE A 69 -10.10 14.42 7.76
C PHE A 69 -10.76 15.05 6.52
N ASP A 70 -11.02 16.36 6.56
CA ASP A 70 -11.57 17.13 5.44
C ASP A 70 -10.57 17.21 4.27
N GLY A 71 -9.27 17.31 4.58
CA GLY A 71 -8.17 17.34 3.61
C GLY A 71 -7.97 16.02 2.86
N THR A 72 -8.28 14.88 3.46
CA THR A 72 -8.34 13.57 2.77
C THR A 72 -9.58 13.43 1.88
N GLY A 73 -10.57 14.33 1.99
CA GLY A 73 -11.83 14.26 1.25
C GLY A 73 -12.81 13.19 1.79
N LEU A 74 -12.51 12.54 2.93
CA LEU A 74 -13.41 11.56 3.55
C LEU A 74 -14.75 12.19 3.98
N ASN A 75 -14.75 13.50 4.21
CA ASN A 75 -15.96 14.26 4.46
C ASN A 75 -16.95 14.25 3.28
N TRP A 76 -16.50 13.87 2.07
CA TRP A 76 -17.38 13.65 0.91
C TRP A 76 -18.41 12.54 1.16
N PHE A 77 -18.21 11.59 2.07
CA PHE A 77 -19.23 10.56 2.30
C PHE A 77 -20.44 11.05 3.11
N PHE A 78 -20.38 12.25 3.71
CA PHE A 78 -21.44 12.72 4.59
C PHE A 78 -22.47 13.59 3.86
N PRO A 79 -23.77 13.40 4.16
CA PRO A 79 -24.86 14.08 3.45
C PRO A 79 -24.97 15.57 3.79
N TRP A 80 -24.41 16.02 4.92
CA TRP A 80 -24.42 17.43 5.33
C TRP A 80 -23.33 18.28 4.65
N VAL A 81 -22.42 17.66 3.89
CA VAL A 81 -21.42 18.39 3.08
C VAL A 81 -22.02 18.67 1.71
N SER A 82 -22.29 19.95 1.43
CA SER A 82 -22.96 20.42 0.20
C SER A 82 -22.30 21.65 -0.40
N GLY A 83 -22.63 21.99 -1.65
CA GLY A 83 -22.10 23.15 -2.35
C GLY A 83 -20.59 23.06 -2.59
N ASP A 84 -19.89 24.19 -2.50
CA ASP A 84 -18.45 24.27 -2.77
C ASP A 84 -17.61 23.32 -1.89
N ALA A 85 -18.04 23.11 -0.64
CA ALA A 85 -17.38 22.17 0.27
C ALA A 85 -17.44 20.72 -0.24
N ARG A 86 -18.51 20.34 -0.95
CA ARG A 86 -18.66 19.01 -1.54
C ARG A 86 -17.73 18.84 -2.74
N VAL A 87 -17.60 19.87 -3.57
CA VAL A 87 -16.70 19.89 -4.73
C VAL A 87 -15.24 19.80 -4.27
N ALA A 88 -14.86 20.55 -3.24
CA ALA A 88 -13.52 20.45 -2.66
C ALA A 88 -13.25 19.06 -2.06
N ALA A 89 -14.21 18.50 -1.33
CA ALA A 89 -14.09 17.15 -0.77
C ALA A 89 -13.95 16.08 -1.86
N GLU A 90 -14.65 16.23 -2.99
CA GLU A 90 -14.55 15.35 -4.15
C GLU A 90 -13.14 15.39 -4.77
N PHE A 91 -12.58 16.58 -4.96
CA PHE A 91 -11.22 16.72 -5.45
C PHE A 91 -10.20 16.09 -4.49
N ASN A 92 -10.35 16.34 -3.19
CA ASN A 92 -9.45 15.81 -2.16
C ASN A 92 -9.45 14.27 -2.10
N ILE A 93 -10.63 13.63 -2.21
CA ILE A 93 -10.69 12.16 -2.21
C ILE A 93 -10.11 11.57 -3.49
N GLN A 94 -10.30 12.23 -4.65
CA GLN A 94 -9.67 11.83 -5.91
C GLN A 94 -8.14 11.85 -5.78
N GLN A 95 -7.56 12.93 -5.25
CA GLN A 95 -6.10 13.03 -5.04
C GLN A 95 -5.60 12.01 -4.02
N THR A 96 -6.36 11.75 -2.95
CA THR A 96 -6.02 10.72 -1.96
C THR A 96 -5.97 9.33 -2.62
N LEU A 97 -6.94 8.99 -3.46
CA LEU A 97 -6.96 7.72 -4.19
C LEU A 97 -5.85 7.62 -5.24
N LEU A 98 -5.50 8.74 -5.88
CA LEU A 98 -4.39 8.81 -6.84
C LEU A 98 -3.06 8.50 -6.14
N VAL A 99 -2.78 9.12 -4.99
CA VAL A 99 -1.59 8.84 -4.18
C VAL A 99 -1.61 7.43 -3.57
N THR A 100 -2.80 6.93 -3.21
CA THR A 100 -2.95 5.57 -2.67
C THR A 100 -2.62 4.49 -3.70
N THR A 101 -2.87 4.74 -4.99
CA THR A 101 -2.63 3.77 -6.06
C THR A 101 -1.19 3.21 -6.10
N PRO A 102 -0.12 4.03 -6.19
CA PRO A 102 1.26 3.53 -6.12
C PRO A 102 1.62 2.98 -4.74
N LEU A 103 1.00 3.45 -3.66
CA LEU A 103 1.21 2.89 -2.31
C LEU A 103 0.69 1.45 -2.18
N ILE A 104 -0.45 1.14 -2.81
CA ILE A 104 -0.95 -0.25 -2.88
C ILE A 104 0.06 -1.12 -3.62
N LEU A 105 0.49 -0.70 -4.81
CA LEU A 105 1.42 -1.49 -5.63
C LEU A 105 2.78 -1.72 -4.94
N THR A 106 3.36 -0.67 -4.36
CA THR A 106 4.63 -0.77 -3.64
C THR A 106 4.49 -1.56 -2.33
N GLY A 107 3.37 -1.41 -1.63
CA GLY A 107 3.03 -2.22 -0.46
C GLY A 107 2.93 -3.72 -0.79
N LEU A 108 2.32 -4.06 -1.94
CA LEU A 108 2.25 -5.45 -2.41
C LEU A 108 3.63 -6.01 -2.78
N ALA A 109 4.48 -5.22 -3.43
CA ALA A 109 5.84 -5.63 -3.76
C ALA A 109 6.66 -5.96 -2.49
N VAL A 110 6.53 -5.12 -1.46
CA VAL A 110 7.19 -5.33 -0.16
C VAL A 110 6.58 -6.54 0.57
N ALA A 111 5.24 -6.63 0.63
CA ALA A 111 4.54 -7.74 1.28
C ALA A 111 4.90 -9.09 0.66
N PHE A 112 5.04 -9.16 -0.67
CA PHE A 112 5.48 -10.38 -1.36
C PHE A 112 6.91 -10.76 -0.97
N ALA A 113 7.84 -9.80 -0.96
CA ALA A 113 9.23 -10.06 -0.56
C ALA A 113 9.32 -10.60 0.88
N PHE A 114 8.54 -10.02 1.80
CA PHE A 114 8.44 -10.50 3.18
C PHE A 114 7.98 -11.94 3.28
N ARG A 115 7.00 -12.34 2.45
CA ARG A 115 6.51 -13.73 2.39
C ARG A 115 7.55 -14.71 1.89
N CYS A 116 8.59 -14.25 1.19
CA CYS A 116 9.75 -15.05 0.81
C CYS A 116 10.88 -15.02 1.86
N GLY A 117 10.67 -14.39 3.03
CA GLY A 117 11.71 -14.21 4.05
C GLY A 117 12.75 -13.14 3.71
N MET A 118 12.51 -12.31 2.70
CA MET A 118 13.41 -11.24 2.26
C MET A 118 12.95 -9.89 2.81
N PHE A 119 13.87 -9.14 3.43
CA PHE A 119 13.58 -7.80 3.95
C PHE A 119 13.92 -6.72 2.92
N ASN A 120 13.02 -6.49 1.95
CA ASN A 120 13.22 -5.49 0.89
C ASN A 120 12.79 -4.09 1.33
N ILE A 121 13.76 -3.19 1.58
CA ILE A 121 13.51 -1.74 1.83
C ILE A 121 13.77 -0.91 0.55
N GLY A 122 14.09 -1.56 -0.57
CA GLY A 122 14.43 -0.94 -1.85
C GLY A 122 13.25 -0.48 -2.69
N GLY A 123 12.02 -0.55 -2.15
CA GLY A 123 10.80 -0.28 -2.89
C GLY A 123 10.75 1.11 -3.51
N GLN A 124 11.30 2.13 -2.81
CA GLN A 124 11.38 3.48 -3.36
C GLN A 124 12.27 3.57 -4.60
N GLY A 125 13.46 2.97 -4.58
CA GLY A 125 14.37 2.97 -5.72
C GLY A 125 13.84 2.17 -6.89
N GLN A 126 13.22 1.01 -6.63
CA GLN A 126 12.55 0.19 -7.65
C GLN A 126 11.41 0.96 -8.32
N TYR A 127 10.59 1.65 -7.52
CA TYR A 127 9.53 2.54 -8.02
C TYR A 127 10.10 3.71 -8.82
N ALA A 128 11.14 4.38 -8.32
CA ALA A 128 11.77 5.51 -9.00
C ALA A 128 12.34 5.12 -10.37
N MET A 129 13.07 4.00 -10.46
CA MET A 129 13.60 3.51 -11.73
C MET A 129 12.50 3.13 -12.72
N GLY A 130 11.43 2.47 -12.23
CA GLY A 130 10.25 2.19 -13.05
C GLY A 130 9.59 3.48 -13.56
N ALA A 131 9.44 4.48 -12.70
CA ALA A 131 8.85 5.78 -13.06
C ALA A 131 9.70 6.53 -14.08
N ILE A 132 11.03 6.58 -13.91
CA ILE A 132 11.97 7.17 -14.88
C ILE A 132 11.83 6.50 -16.24
N THR A 133 11.78 5.16 -16.28
CA THR A 133 11.57 4.42 -17.54
C THR A 133 10.21 4.70 -18.15
N ALA A 134 9.13 4.75 -17.35
CA ALA A 134 7.79 5.07 -17.84
C ALA A 134 7.73 6.47 -18.46
N VAL A 135 8.35 7.46 -17.82
CA VAL A 135 8.44 8.84 -18.33
C VAL A 135 9.24 8.85 -19.63
N TRP A 136 10.42 8.24 -19.66
CA TRP A 136 11.23 8.17 -20.89
C TRP A 136 10.47 7.55 -22.06
N VAL A 137 9.79 6.41 -21.85
CA VAL A 137 8.98 5.78 -22.89
C VAL A 137 7.83 6.70 -23.32
N GLY A 138 7.15 7.33 -22.35
CA GLY A 138 6.01 8.21 -22.57
C GLY A 138 6.33 9.53 -23.25
N THR A 139 7.57 10.01 -23.19
CA THR A 139 8.02 11.26 -23.84
C THR A 139 8.77 11.04 -25.15
N THR A 140 9.24 9.83 -25.44
CA THR A 140 10.11 9.58 -26.60
C THR A 140 9.33 9.29 -27.89
N TRP A 141 8.26 8.49 -27.84
CA TRP A 141 7.61 7.95 -29.04
C TRP A 141 6.17 8.43 -29.25
N GLY A 142 5.97 9.69 -29.60
CA GLY A 142 4.61 10.26 -29.76
C GLY A 142 3.76 9.67 -30.90
N SER A 143 4.38 8.97 -31.86
CA SER A 143 3.69 8.40 -33.02
C SER A 143 3.08 7.01 -32.79
N LEU A 144 3.35 6.38 -31.64
CA LEU A 144 2.77 5.08 -31.31
C LEU A 144 1.27 5.20 -31.00
N PRO A 145 0.45 4.19 -31.36
CA PRO A 145 -0.94 4.16 -30.92
C PRO A 145 -1.04 4.13 -29.40
N GLY A 146 -2.01 4.86 -28.83
CA GLY A 146 -2.07 5.13 -27.39
C GLY A 146 -2.07 3.91 -26.47
N ILE A 147 -3.00 2.96 -26.69
CA ILE A 147 -3.12 1.76 -25.84
C ILE A 147 -1.84 0.88 -25.88
N PRO A 148 -1.30 0.50 -27.06
CA PRO A 148 -0.02 -0.21 -27.14
C PRO A 148 1.14 0.54 -26.48
N HIS A 149 1.19 1.87 -26.63
CA HIS A 149 2.24 2.68 -26.03
C HIS A 149 2.16 2.68 -24.50
N ALA A 150 0.97 2.87 -23.93
CA ALA A 150 0.75 2.79 -22.50
C ALA A 150 1.13 1.41 -21.94
N PHE A 151 0.74 0.33 -22.64
CA PHE A 151 1.11 -1.03 -22.25
C PHE A 151 2.62 -1.25 -22.30
N LEU A 152 3.29 -0.79 -23.35
CA LEU A 152 4.75 -0.85 -23.48
C LEU A 152 5.44 -0.11 -22.33
N ALA A 153 4.98 1.10 -21.99
CA ALA A 153 5.51 1.87 -20.87
C ALA A 153 5.38 1.12 -19.55
N ILE A 154 4.23 0.48 -19.28
CA ILE A 154 4.00 -0.32 -18.08
C ILE A 154 4.95 -1.52 -18.02
N VAL A 155 5.06 -2.28 -19.11
CA VAL A 155 5.93 -3.47 -19.17
C VAL A 155 7.40 -3.09 -18.96
N LEU A 156 7.88 -2.05 -19.65
CA LEU A 156 9.27 -1.61 -19.50
C LEU A 156 9.55 -1.04 -18.11
N ALA A 157 8.60 -0.32 -17.51
CA ALA A 157 8.71 0.16 -16.13
C ALA A 157 8.78 -1.00 -15.12
N MET A 158 7.94 -2.03 -15.30
CA MET A 158 7.98 -3.25 -14.47
C MET A 158 9.33 -3.96 -14.60
N LEU A 159 9.85 -4.10 -15.82
CA LEU A 159 11.16 -4.71 -16.07
C LEU A 159 12.29 -3.89 -15.46
N ALA A 160 12.26 -2.56 -15.58
CA ALA A 160 13.26 -1.68 -14.96
C ALA A 160 13.28 -1.84 -13.43
N GLY A 161 12.11 -1.84 -12.78
CA GLY A 161 12.00 -2.09 -11.35
C GLY A 161 12.50 -3.48 -10.95
N ALA A 162 12.14 -4.52 -11.72
CA ALA A 162 12.58 -5.90 -11.49
C ALA A 162 14.10 -6.07 -11.66
N LEU A 163 14.69 -5.46 -12.68
CA LEU A 163 16.14 -5.43 -12.89
C LEU A 163 16.84 -4.71 -11.73
N TRP A 164 16.29 -3.59 -11.27
CA TRP A 164 16.84 -2.84 -10.14
C TRP A 164 16.80 -3.65 -8.84
N ALA A 165 15.68 -4.31 -8.55
CA ALA A 165 15.57 -5.25 -7.43
C ALA A 165 16.52 -6.44 -7.58
N GLY A 166 16.69 -6.92 -8.81
CA GLY A 166 17.57 -8.01 -9.19
C GLY A 166 19.04 -7.77 -8.80
N ILE A 167 19.51 -6.52 -8.83
CA ILE A 167 20.87 -6.17 -8.39
C ILE A 167 21.10 -6.63 -6.94
N ALA A 168 20.21 -6.25 -6.02
CA ALA A 168 20.32 -6.67 -4.62
C ALA A 168 20.16 -8.19 -4.45
N GLY A 169 19.26 -8.81 -5.23
CA GLY A 169 19.06 -10.26 -5.23
C GLY A 169 20.32 -11.03 -5.66
N ILE A 170 20.97 -10.60 -6.73
CA ILE A 170 22.21 -11.19 -7.25
C ILE A 170 23.34 -11.02 -6.23
N LEU A 171 23.51 -9.82 -5.65
CA LEU A 171 24.55 -9.57 -4.64
C LEU A 171 24.34 -10.43 -3.38
N LYS A 172 23.09 -10.62 -2.94
CA LYS A 172 22.79 -11.55 -1.85
C LYS A 172 23.15 -13.00 -2.23
N ALA A 173 22.74 -13.46 -3.40
CA ALA A 173 22.91 -14.85 -3.83
C ALA A 173 24.37 -15.23 -4.12
N THR A 174 25.18 -14.29 -4.59
CA THR A 174 26.56 -14.55 -5.05
C THR A 174 27.61 -14.28 -3.99
N VAL A 175 27.51 -13.15 -3.29
CA VAL A 175 28.54 -12.70 -2.34
C VAL A 175 28.03 -12.61 -0.90
N GLY A 176 26.76 -12.96 -0.65
CA GLY A 176 26.18 -12.92 0.69
C GLY A 176 25.94 -11.50 1.22
N ALA A 177 25.83 -10.50 0.34
CA ALA A 177 25.56 -9.13 0.77
C ALA A 177 24.19 -9.03 1.44
N HIS A 178 24.13 -8.32 2.58
CA HIS A 178 22.90 -8.15 3.34
C HIS A 178 21.87 -7.35 2.53
N GLU A 179 20.71 -7.94 2.21
CA GLU A 179 19.74 -7.31 1.28
C GLU A 179 19.22 -5.97 1.78
N VAL A 180 19.10 -5.80 3.09
CA VAL A 180 18.61 -4.55 3.69
C VAL A 180 19.54 -3.39 3.33
N ILE A 181 20.84 -3.57 3.53
CA ILE A 181 21.83 -2.51 3.26
C ILE A 181 21.89 -2.24 1.77
N THR A 182 21.98 -3.28 0.94
CA THR A 182 22.08 -3.11 -0.52
C THR A 182 20.85 -2.44 -1.10
N THR A 183 19.65 -2.81 -0.65
CA THR A 183 18.41 -2.18 -1.12
C THR A 183 18.26 -0.73 -0.68
N ILE A 184 18.69 -0.36 0.54
CA ILE A 184 18.74 1.05 0.96
C ILE A 184 19.73 1.85 0.11
N MET A 185 20.93 1.31 -0.16
CA MET A 185 21.92 1.99 -1.00
C MET A 185 21.42 2.18 -2.43
N LEU A 186 20.72 1.20 -2.99
CA LEU A 186 20.12 1.29 -4.32
C LEU A 186 19.00 2.34 -4.41
N ASN A 187 18.33 2.68 -3.30
CA ASN A 187 17.38 3.82 -3.29
C ASN A 187 18.10 5.14 -3.55
N TRP A 188 19.23 5.37 -2.88
CA TRP A 188 20.04 6.58 -3.06
C TRP A 188 20.62 6.67 -4.46
N ILE A 189 21.10 5.55 -5.02
CA ILE A 189 21.58 5.52 -6.39
C ILE A 189 20.44 5.89 -7.35
N ALA A 190 19.24 5.32 -7.19
CA ALA A 190 18.09 5.66 -8.03
C ALA A 190 17.71 7.14 -7.92
N TYR A 191 17.77 7.72 -6.71
CA TYR A 191 17.55 9.16 -6.49
C TYR A 191 18.55 10.02 -7.29
N TRP A 192 19.84 9.70 -7.23
CA TRP A 192 20.87 10.42 -7.97
C TRP A 192 20.77 10.20 -9.48
N VAL A 193 20.40 9.01 -9.93
CA VAL A 193 20.08 8.74 -11.34
C VAL A 193 18.93 9.63 -11.82
N GLY A 194 17.85 9.76 -11.05
CA GLY A 194 16.75 10.67 -11.37
C GLY A 194 17.19 12.13 -11.41
N THR A 195 17.99 12.57 -10.43
CA THR A 195 18.54 13.93 -10.37
C THR A 195 19.38 14.25 -11.59
N TYR A 196 20.23 13.32 -12.03
CA TYR A 196 21.00 13.43 -13.27
C TYR A 196 20.11 13.36 -14.51
N ALA A 197 19.08 12.52 -14.53
CA ALA A 197 18.23 12.34 -15.71
C ALA A 197 17.40 13.59 -16.02
N PHE A 198 16.84 14.23 -14.99
CA PHE A 198 15.92 15.37 -15.15
C PHE A 198 16.57 16.74 -14.92
N GLY A 199 17.77 16.79 -14.33
CA GLY A 199 18.51 18.03 -14.09
C GLY A 199 19.87 18.05 -14.79
N LEU A 200 20.58 19.18 -14.71
CA LEU A 200 21.97 19.31 -15.17
C LEU A 200 22.20 18.98 -16.67
N ASP A 201 21.31 19.41 -17.56
CA ASP A 201 21.33 19.05 -18.99
C ASP A 201 21.24 17.53 -19.22
N GLY A 202 20.55 16.84 -18.30
CA GLY A 202 20.27 15.42 -18.35
C GLY A 202 19.41 14.99 -19.55
N PRO A 203 19.45 13.70 -19.91
CA PRO A 203 18.79 13.16 -21.10
C PRO A 203 17.25 13.25 -21.09
N LEU A 204 16.63 13.43 -19.93
CA LEU A 204 15.17 13.56 -19.77
C LEU A 204 14.76 14.95 -19.30
N GLN A 205 15.68 15.91 -19.25
CA GLN A 205 15.35 17.27 -18.86
C GLN A 205 14.43 17.92 -19.90
N ASN A 206 13.46 18.70 -19.42
CA ASN A 206 12.53 19.45 -20.25
C ASN A 206 13.26 20.43 -21.17
N ASP A 207 12.90 20.42 -22.46
CA ASP A 207 13.56 21.23 -23.47
C ASP A 207 13.17 22.72 -23.38
N ALA A 208 11.96 23.01 -22.88
CA ALA A 208 11.41 24.36 -22.78
C ALA A 208 11.79 25.07 -21.48
N ASN A 209 11.92 24.34 -20.36
CA ASN A 209 12.26 24.90 -19.06
C ASN A 209 13.39 24.14 -18.38
N LYS A 210 14.63 24.52 -18.73
CA LYS A 210 15.85 23.94 -18.15
C LYS A 210 16.17 24.42 -16.73
N SER A 211 15.47 25.43 -16.22
CA SER A 211 15.70 25.94 -14.86
C SER A 211 15.10 25.06 -13.77
N VAL A 212 14.22 24.13 -14.14
CA VAL A 212 13.55 23.21 -13.22
C VAL A 212 13.87 21.76 -13.63
N PRO A 213 14.21 20.87 -12.69
CA PRO A 213 14.54 19.48 -13.00
C PRO A 213 13.27 18.65 -13.23
N ILE A 214 12.58 18.92 -14.34
CA ILE A 214 11.36 18.22 -14.79
C ILE A 214 11.57 17.64 -16.18
N SER A 215 10.76 16.66 -16.56
CA SER A 215 10.72 16.14 -17.92
C SER A 215 9.82 16.95 -18.85
N ASN A 216 9.87 16.64 -20.14
CA ASN A 216 8.77 16.97 -21.03
C ASN A 216 7.48 16.28 -20.58
N ASP A 217 6.34 16.85 -20.94
CA ASP A 217 5.05 16.23 -20.68
C ASP A 217 4.90 14.94 -21.50
N ILE A 218 4.30 13.93 -20.86
CA ILE A 218 3.94 12.68 -21.53
C ILE A 218 2.85 12.97 -22.56
N PHE A 219 2.93 12.36 -23.73
CA PHE A 219 1.92 12.53 -24.77
C PHE A 219 0.52 12.08 -24.29
N ASP A 220 -0.52 12.83 -24.67
CA ASP A 220 -1.88 12.60 -24.16
C ASP A 220 -2.47 11.24 -24.54
N ASN A 221 -2.08 10.68 -25.68
CA ASN A 221 -2.50 9.34 -26.11
C ASN A 221 -1.95 8.21 -25.22
N VAL A 222 -0.89 8.45 -24.46
CA VAL A 222 -0.22 7.46 -23.58
C VAL A 222 -0.75 7.53 -22.16
N LYS A 223 -1.30 8.67 -21.76
CA LYS A 223 -1.88 8.85 -20.41
C LYS A 223 -3.02 7.86 -20.21
N LEU A 224 -3.04 7.23 -19.04
CA LEU A 224 -4.14 6.33 -18.68
C LEU A 224 -5.44 7.11 -18.62
N HIS A 225 -6.54 6.48 -19.06
CA HIS A 225 -7.85 7.08 -19.07
C HIS A 225 -8.27 7.55 -17.66
N VAL A 226 -8.69 8.82 -17.56
CA VAL A 226 -9.25 9.43 -16.36
C VAL A 226 -10.74 9.15 -16.32
N TRP A 227 -11.20 8.44 -15.30
CA TRP A 227 -12.60 8.02 -15.17
C TRP A 227 -13.37 8.84 -14.11
N TRP A 228 -12.67 9.52 -13.20
CA TRP A 228 -13.28 10.41 -12.20
C TRP A 228 -12.43 11.67 -11.99
N GLY A 229 -13.05 12.84 -12.16
CA GLY A 229 -12.39 14.15 -12.07
C GLY A 229 -11.97 14.71 -13.42
N ASP A 230 -11.28 15.85 -13.41
CA ASP A 230 -10.80 16.54 -14.61
C ASP A 230 -9.43 15.99 -15.03
N ALA A 231 -9.32 15.52 -16.27
CA ALA A 231 -8.07 15.00 -16.83
C ALA A 231 -6.96 16.06 -16.91
N GLN A 232 -7.31 17.34 -17.04
CA GLN A 232 -6.35 18.45 -17.07
C GLN A 232 -5.79 18.78 -15.67
N LEU A 233 -6.52 18.40 -14.62
CA LEU A 233 -6.16 18.65 -13.22
C LEU A 233 -5.70 17.37 -12.50
N GLN A 234 -5.09 16.43 -13.23
CA GLN A 234 -4.64 15.14 -12.71
C GLN A 234 -5.77 14.35 -12.01
N GLY A 235 -6.90 14.19 -12.70
CA GLY A 235 -8.00 13.36 -12.24
C GLY A 235 -7.63 11.89 -12.03
N LEU A 236 -8.49 11.17 -11.32
CA LEU A 236 -8.27 9.78 -10.96
C LEU A 236 -8.38 8.88 -12.22
N HIS A 237 -7.25 8.29 -12.58
CA HIS A 237 -7.15 7.39 -13.73
C HIS A 237 -7.39 5.93 -13.37
N ILE A 238 -7.56 5.10 -14.41
CA ILE A 238 -7.82 3.66 -14.28
C ILE A 238 -6.70 2.86 -13.60
N GLY A 239 -5.57 3.52 -13.26
CA GLY A 239 -4.46 2.92 -12.53
C GLY A 239 -4.87 2.37 -11.15
N LEU A 240 -5.88 2.97 -10.51
CA LEU A 240 -6.45 2.44 -9.27
C LEU A 240 -6.98 1.01 -9.47
N PHE A 241 -7.72 0.76 -10.57
CA PHE A 241 -8.25 -0.57 -10.86
C PHE A 241 -7.14 -1.57 -11.20
N ILE A 242 -6.06 -1.11 -11.84
CA ILE A 242 -4.86 -1.94 -12.06
C ILE A 242 -4.24 -2.34 -10.71
N ALA A 243 -4.13 -1.42 -9.76
CA ALA A 243 -3.60 -1.71 -8.43
C ALA A 243 -4.50 -2.68 -7.64
N LEU A 244 -5.83 -2.53 -7.72
CA LEU A 244 -6.77 -3.46 -7.10
C LEU A 244 -6.73 -4.84 -7.78
N ALA A 245 -6.61 -4.89 -9.10
CA ALA A 245 -6.41 -6.15 -9.83
C ALA A 245 -5.11 -6.84 -9.41
N ALA A 246 -4.02 -6.07 -9.23
CA ALA A 246 -2.76 -6.59 -8.71
C ALA A 246 -2.88 -7.12 -7.27
N LEU A 247 -3.69 -6.48 -6.42
CA LEU A 247 -4.02 -6.97 -5.08
C LEU A 247 -4.74 -8.32 -5.14
N VAL A 248 -5.73 -8.46 -6.02
CA VAL A 248 -6.44 -9.74 -6.24
C VAL A 248 -5.49 -10.81 -6.78
N ALA A 249 -4.63 -10.46 -7.73
CA ALA A 249 -3.61 -11.36 -8.27
C ALA A 249 -2.62 -11.82 -7.20
N TYR A 250 -2.13 -10.90 -6.36
CA TYR A 250 -1.27 -11.21 -5.22
C TYR A 250 -1.95 -12.19 -4.25
N TRP A 251 -3.21 -11.92 -3.87
CA TRP A 251 -3.99 -12.81 -3.01
C TRP A 251 -4.15 -14.20 -3.64
N PHE A 252 -4.48 -14.25 -4.93
CA PHE A 252 -4.66 -15.52 -5.65
C PHE A 252 -3.36 -16.31 -5.71
N ILE A 253 -2.24 -15.68 -6.09
CA ILE A 253 -0.94 -16.33 -6.18
C ILE A 253 -0.55 -16.92 -4.82
N LEU A 254 -0.59 -16.15 -3.73
CA LEU A 254 -0.12 -16.63 -2.43
C LEU A 254 -1.04 -17.66 -1.74
N ASN A 255 -2.35 -17.61 -2.00
CA ASN A 255 -3.31 -18.44 -1.28
C ASN A 255 -3.88 -19.60 -2.10
N ARG A 256 -3.81 -19.53 -3.42
CA ARG A 256 -4.47 -20.47 -4.33
C ARG A 256 -3.53 -21.19 -5.29
N THR A 257 -2.23 -20.91 -5.26
CA THR A 257 -1.24 -21.58 -6.15
C THR A 257 -0.17 -22.35 -5.38
N THR A 258 0.47 -23.31 -6.06
CA THR A 258 1.62 -24.06 -5.54
C THR A 258 2.82 -23.15 -5.29
N LEU A 259 3.08 -22.19 -6.19
CA LEU A 259 4.12 -21.18 -6.00
C LEU A 259 3.93 -20.39 -4.70
N GLY A 260 2.69 -20.00 -4.41
CA GLY A 260 2.36 -19.32 -3.15
C GLY A 260 2.62 -20.17 -1.92
N TYR A 261 2.34 -21.47 -1.99
CA TYR A 261 2.64 -22.42 -0.93
C TYR A 261 4.17 -22.57 -0.72
N GLU A 262 4.93 -22.72 -1.80
CA GLU A 262 6.40 -22.82 -1.75
C GLU A 262 7.03 -21.56 -1.19
N VAL A 263 6.63 -20.38 -1.66
CA VAL A 263 7.10 -19.08 -1.17
C VAL A 263 6.90 -18.97 0.34
N ARG A 264 5.68 -19.26 0.81
CA ARG A 264 5.34 -19.20 2.24
C ARG A 264 6.00 -20.28 3.08
N ALA A 265 6.40 -21.40 2.50
CA ALA A 265 7.08 -22.48 3.21
C ALA A 265 8.56 -22.14 3.47
N VAL A 266 9.17 -21.33 2.61
CA VAL A 266 10.56 -20.85 2.78
C VAL A 266 10.62 -19.59 3.65
N GLY A 267 9.61 -18.72 3.54
CA GLY A 267 9.45 -17.56 4.42
C GLY A 267 8.78 -17.87 5.76
N TYR A 268 8.46 -16.81 6.52
CA TYR A 268 7.76 -16.86 7.80
C TYR A 268 6.39 -16.15 7.76
#